data_AF-A0A382MQF4-F1
#
_entry.id   AF-A0A382MQF4-F1
#
_cell.length_a   1.000
_cell.length_b   1.000
_cell.length_c   1.000
_cell.angle_alpha   90.00
_cell.angle_beta   90.00
_cell.angle_gamma   90.00
#
_symmetry.space_group_name_H-M   'P 1'
#
loop_
_entity.id
_entity.type
_entity.pdbx_description
1 polymer ?
#
loop_
_entity_poly.entity_id
_entity_poly.type
_entity_poly.pdbx_seq_one_letter_code
_entity_poly.pdbx_strand_id
1 'polypeptide(L)'
;MKQRLIAILLTVSVLLAGCLGEGESDVFYGDDITPSVPVDDFVLIDENGQYYSFSQLEGKVIVVAFLFTRCPDICPIVSANLDFISEQLGDRYGSEVAILSITVDPWTDNSSVLSAYAEQRGLDWPHLTASDSDDISDLEEVWSNFDVGLATYATDEDSDGVADGFDTCSDTPEGEAVDDNGCGLETQQSEGDVKIMHHPLTYWVDHTTGTIIVDKQMRQRVWWGDTDWNTEMVLEDIYMLLEE
;
A
#
# COMPACT_ATOMS: atom_id res chain seq x y z
N MET A 1 27.76 21.77 55.85
CA MET A 1 28.37 21.78 54.49
C MET A 1 27.98 20.56 53.67
N LYS A 2 28.18 19.31 54.16
CA LYS A 2 27.82 18.08 53.44
C LYS A 2 26.38 18.01 52.92
N GLN A 3 25.38 18.38 53.73
CA GLN A 3 23.96 18.35 53.30
C GLN A 3 23.62 19.37 52.20
N ARG A 4 24.28 20.54 52.19
CA ARG A 4 24.11 21.55 51.12
C ARG A 4 24.77 21.10 49.82
N LEU A 5 25.92 20.42 49.91
CA LEU A 5 26.59 19.80 48.77
C LEU A 5 25.73 18.68 48.15
N ILE A 6 25.10 17.83 48.96
CA ILE A 6 24.20 16.76 48.48
C ILE A 6 22.97 17.35 47.77
N ALA A 7 22.37 18.40 48.33
CA ALA A 7 21.23 19.07 47.71
C ALA A 7 21.59 19.68 46.35
N ILE A 8 22.74 20.35 46.25
CA ILE A 8 23.20 20.92 44.97
C ILE A 8 23.44 19.81 43.94
N LEU A 9 24.06 18.69 44.34
CA LEU A 9 24.32 17.58 43.42
C LEU A 9 23.03 16.92 42.89
N LEU A 10 22.02 16.74 43.75
CA LEU A 10 20.71 16.21 43.35
C LEU A 10 19.97 17.19 42.43
N THR A 11 20.05 18.49 42.69
CA THR A 11 19.39 19.50 41.84
C THR A 11 20.04 19.55 40.45
N VAL A 12 21.36 19.46 40.38
CA VAL A 12 22.11 19.40 39.11
C VAL A 12 21.80 18.11 38.35
N SER A 13 21.69 16.97 39.04
CA SER A 13 21.31 15.69 38.42
C SER A 13 19.91 15.72 37.80
N VAL A 14 18.95 16.39 38.44
CA VAL A 14 17.58 16.53 37.90
C VAL A 14 17.55 17.48 36.70
N LEU A 15 18.37 18.54 36.71
CA LEU A 15 18.48 19.48 35.58
C LEU A 15 19.20 18.87 34.36
N LEU A 16 20.08 17.89 34.54
CA LEU A 16 20.79 17.18 33.47
C LEU A 16 20.00 16.00 32.88
N ALA A 17 18.92 15.56 33.51
CA ALA A 17 18.10 14.45 33.02
C ALA A 17 17.32 14.79 31.72
N GLY A 18 17.24 16.08 31.34
CA GLY A 18 16.58 16.52 30.11
C GLY A 18 17.45 16.53 28.85
N CYS A 19 18.72 16.10 28.90
CA CYS A 19 19.64 16.15 27.75
C CYS A 19 20.16 14.78 27.28
N LEU A 20 19.54 13.67 27.71
CA LEU A 20 19.92 12.31 27.28
C LEU A 20 18.84 11.62 26.45
N GLY A 21 18.06 12.41 25.70
CA GLY A 21 17.34 11.89 24.55
C GLY A 21 18.13 12.23 23.30
N GLU A 22 19.02 11.36 22.85
CA GLU A 22 19.26 11.22 21.41
C GLU A 22 17.96 10.64 20.86
N GLY A 23 16.95 11.49 20.66
CA GLY A 23 15.89 11.14 19.73
C GLY A 23 16.57 11.06 18.37
N GLU A 24 16.49 9.91 17.71
CA GLU A 24 16.66 9.87 16.26
C GLU A 24 15.78 10.98 15.71
N SER A 25 16.40 12.02 15.15
CA SER A 25 15.63 13.05 14.48
C SER A 25 15.19 12.41 13.18
N ASP A 26 13.92 12.01 13.12
CA ASP A 26 13.31 11.56 11.87
C ASP A 26 13.61 12.65 10.82
N VAL A 27 14.32 12.26 9.76
CA VAL A 27 14.74 13.18 8.69
C VAL A 27 13.52 13.58 7.86
N PHE A 28 12.58 12.65 7.74
CA PHE A 28 11.36 12.76 6.96
C PHE A 28 10.14 12.87 7.88
N TYR A 29 9.03 13.36 7.34
CA TYR A 29 7.74 13.37 8.01
C TYR A 29 7.07 11.99 7.98
N GLY A 30 7.26 11.24 6.90
CA GLY A 30 6.95 9.81 6.87
C GLY A 30 7.99 8.98 7.63
N ASP A 31 7.73 7.68 7.75
CA ASP A 31 8.64 6.77 8.44
C ASP A 31 9.92 6.59 7.61
N ASP A 32 11.07 6.88 8.23
CA ASP A 32 12.38 6.72 7.61
C ASP A 32 12.71 5.23 7.42
N ILE A 33 13.01 4.85 6.17
CA ILE A 33 13.52 3.52 5.85
C ILE A 33 15.03 3.52 6.06
N THR A 34 15.45 3.19 7.28
CA THR A 34 16.87 3.12 7.67
C THR A 34 17.29 1.72 8.13
N PRO A 35 18.31 1.09 7.48
CA PRO A 35 19.00 1.58 6.30
C PRO A 35 18.09 1.57 5.07
N SER A 36 18.34 2.46 4.11
CA SER A 36 17.58 2.48 2.85
C SER A 36 17.66 1.11 2.15
N VAL A 37 16.64 0.75 1.37
CA VAL A 37 16.53 -0.57 0.71
C VAL A 37 16.65 -0.39 -0.81
N PRO A 38 17.45 -1.21 -1.55
CA PRO A 38 17.48 -1.12 -3.01
C PRO A 38 16.13 -1.52 -3.59
N VAL A 39 15.66 -0.78 -4.58
CA VAL A 39 14.62 -1.29 -5.46
C VAL A 39 15.25 -2.13 -6.55
N ASP A 40 14.89 -3.41 -6.62
CA ASP A 40 15.30 -4.29 -7.71
C ASP A 40 14.61 -3.85 -9.01
N ASP A 41 15.30 -3.96 -10.16
CA ASP A 41 14.68 -3.59 -11.43
C ASP A 41 13.61 -4.62 -11.82
N PHE A 42 12.50 -4.13 -12.36
CA PHE A 42 11.38 -4.96 -12.77
C PHE A 42 10.75 -4.43 -14.06
N VAL A 43 10.06 -5.33 -14.76
CA VAL A 43 9.26 -5.00 -15.95
C VAL A 43 7.85 -5.53 -15.74
N LEU A 44 6.88 -4.61 -15.74
CA LEU A 44 5.45 -4.93 -15.66
C LEU A 44 4.74 -4.45 -16.94
N ILE A 45 3.41 -4.55 -16.99
CA ILE A 45 2.61 -3.92 -18.04
C ILE A 45 1.77 -2.78 -17.47
N ASP A 46 1.63 -1.70 -18.24
CA ASP A 46 0.80 -0.54 -17.89
C ASP A 46 -0.67 -0.72 -18.30
N GLU A 47 -1.48 0.29 -18.02
CA GLU A 47 -2.90 0.33 -18.38
C GLU A 47 -3.15 0.37 -19.90
N ASN A 48 -2.13 0.71 -20.70
CA ASN A 48 -2.17 0.69 -22.16
C ASN A 48 -1.69 -0.65 -22.74
N GLY A 49 -1.39 -1.63 -21.88
CA GLY A 49 -0.85 -2.94 -22.26
C GLY A 49 0.58 -2.86 -22.80
N GLN A 50 1.32 -1.81 -22.46
CA GLN A 50 2.72 -1.64 -22.84
C GLN A 50 3.63 -2.10 -21.70
N TYR A 51 4.77 -2.70 -22.06
CA TYR A 51 5.79 -3.03 -21.07
C TYR A 51 6.38 -1.76 -20.46
N TYR A 52 6.46 -1.73 -19.14
CA TYR A 52 6.95 -0.61 -18.35
C TYR A 52 8.13 -1.07 -17.49
N SER A 53 9.31 -0.50 -17.73
CA SER A 53 10.54 -0.83 -17.01
C SER A 53 10.74 0.16 -15.87
N PHE A 54 10.98 -0.30 -14.64
CA PHE A 54 11.20 0.62 -13.51
C PHE A 54 12.49 1.45 -13.69
N SER A 55 13.54 0.84 -14.24
CA SER A 55 14.80 1.50 -14.59
C SER A 55 14.69 2.72 -15.51
N GLN A 56 13.57 2.91 -16.24
CA GLN A 56 13.37 4.13 -17.03
C GLN A 56 13.17 5.39 -16.17
N LEU A 57 12.91 5.22 -14.88
CA LEU A 57 12.74 6.28 -13.90
C LEU A 57 14.04 6.65 -13.16
N GLU A 58 15.17 6.00 -13.49
CA GLU A 58 16.46 6.27 -12.85
C GLU A 58 16.80 7.77 -12.88
N GLY A 59 17.26 8.29 -11.74
CA GLY A 59 17.59 9.72 -11.58
C GLY A 59 16.40 10.62 -11.21
N LYS A 60 15.19 10.08 -11.06
CA LYS A 60 14.01 10.79 -10.54
C LYS A 60 13.75 10.39 -9.08
N VAL A 61 13.00 11.23 -8.36
CA VAL A 61 12.31 10.79 -7.14
C VAL A 61 11.02 10.09 -7.57
N ILE A 62 10.72 8.93 -7.01
CA ILE A 62 9.62 8.07 -7.47
C ILE A 62 8.68 7.78 -6.31
N VAL A 63 7.39 8.10 -6.47
CA VAL A 63 6.34 7.77 -5.50
C VAL A 63 5.63 6.51 -6.00
N VAL A 64 5.70 5.43 -5.22
CA VAL A 64 5.14 4.12 -5.54
C VAL A 64 3.98 3.83 -4.59
N ALA A 65 2.78 3.64 -5.12
CA ALA A 65 1.61 3.26 -4.34
C ALA A 65 1.08 1.88 -4.73
N PHE A 66 0.74 1.06 -3.75
CA PHE A 66 0.14 -0.27 -3.97
C PHE A 66 -1.37 -0.18 -3.80
N LEU A 67 -2.13 -0.37 -4.88
CA LEU A 67 -3.57 -0.11 -4.94
C LEU A 67 -4.29 -1.24 -5.65
N PHE A 68 -5.62 -1.31 -5.58
CA PHE A 68 -6.39 -2.18 -6.47
C PHE A 68 -7.77 -1.57 -6.76
N THR A 69 -8.34 -1.89 -7.93
CA THR A 69 -9.49 -1.13 -8.43
C THR A 69 -10.79 -1.33 -7.66
N ARG A 70 -10.92 -2.48 -6.97
CA ARG A 70 -12.10 -2.83 -6.16
C ARG A 70 -12.02 -2.38 -4.71
N CYS A 71 -10.91 -1.77 -4.30
CA CYS A 71 -10.69 -1.27 -2.95
C CYS A 71 -11.75 -0.22 -2.59
N PRO A 72 -12.62 -0.50 -1.60
CA PRO A 72 -13.79 0.35 -1.33
C PRO A 72 -13.46 1.61 -0.51
N ASP A 73 -12.32 1.61 0.19
CA ASP A 73 -12.05 2.57 1.26
C ASP A 73 -10.84 3.47 0.95
N ILE A 74 -9.62 2.99 1.23
CA ILE A 74 -8.44 3.86 1.30
C ILE A 74 -7.85 4.22 -0.07
N CYS A 75 -7.91 3.30 -1.04
CA CYS A 75 -7.27 3.48 -2.34
C CYS A 75 -7.81 4.67 -3.15
N PRO A 76 -9.15 4.94 -3.17
CA PRO A 76 -9.67 6.19 -3.76
C PRO A 76 -9.13 7.46 -3.10
N ILE A 77 -8.87 7.44 -1.79
CA ILE A 77 -8.32 8.59 -1.04
C ILE A 77 -6.85 8.79 -1.40
N VAL A 78 -6.05 7.72 -1.38
CA VAL A 78 -4.63 7.77 -1.78
C VAL A 78 -4.49 8.24 -3.22
N SER A 79 -5.34 7.75 -4.13
CA SER A 79 -5.33 8.19 -5.54
C SER A 79 -5.63 9.68 -5.68
N ALA A 80 -6.63 10.21 -4.96
CA ALA A 80 -6.94 11.63 -5.00
C ALA A 80 -5.83 12.50 -4.38
N ASN A 81 -5.15 12.00 -3.35
CA ASN A 81 -4.01 12.68 -2.74
C ASN A 81 -2.80 12.73 -3.67
N LEU A 82 -2.51 11.63 -4.37
CA LEU A 82 -1.44 11.57 -5.38
C LEU A 82 -1.72 12.49 -6.57
N ASP A 83 -2.98 12.57 -7.02
CA ASP A 83 -3.42 13.51 -8.04
C ASP A 83 -3.14 14.96 -7.61
N PHE A 84 -3.56 15.34 -6.40
CA PHE A 84 -3.24 16.64 -5.83
C PHE A 84 -1.72 16.90 -5.74
N ILE A 85 -0.93 15.90 -5.32
CA ILE A 85 0.54 16.02 -5.28
C ILE A 85 1.10 16.28 -6.68
N SER A 86 0.62 15.56 -7.70
CA SER A 86 1.07 15.72 -9.08
C SER A 86 0.84 17.15 -9.58
N GLU A 87 -0.32 17.74 -9.27
CA GLU A 87 -0.65 19.13 -9.60
C GLU A 87 0.30 20.13 -8.90
N GLN A 88 0.59 19.88 -7.62
CA GLN A 88 1.42 20.75 -6.80
C GLN A 88 2.91 20.71 -7.18
N LEU A 89 3.37 19.58 -7.71
CA LEU A 89 4.73 19.42 -8.25
C LEU A 89 4.95 20.24 -9.54
N GLY A 90 3.87 20.56 -10.28
CA GLY A 90 3.92 21.38 -11.49
C GLY A 90 4.92 20.84 -12.52
N ASP A 91 5.82 21.70 -13.03
CA ASP A 91 6.80 21.33 -14.05
C ASP A 91 7.79 20.23 -13.62
N ARG A 92 7.90 19.96 -12.31
CA ARG A 92 8.75 18.88 -11.76
C ARG A 92 8.13 17.50 -11.94
N TYR A 93 6.80 17.42 -12.02
CA TYR A 93 6.10 16.17 -12.29
C TYR A 93 6.41 15.67 -13.71
N GLY A 94 6.73 14.38 -13.83
CA GLY A 94 7.22 13.74 -15.05
C GLY A 94 8.68 14.04 -15.40
N SER A 95 9.25 15.16 -14.94
CA SER A 95 10.64 15.56 -15.26
C SER A 95 11.65 15.16 -14.19
N GLU A 96 11.38 15.48 -12.93
CA GLU A 96 12.22 15.18 -11.76
C GLU A 96 11.56 14.21 -10.79
N VAL A 97 10.21 14.20 -10.78
CA VAL A 97 9.40 13.31 -9.94
C VAL A 97 8.49 12.45 -10.81
N ALA A 98 8.39 11.17 -10.50
CA ALA A 98 7.42 10.26 -11.11
C ALA A 98 6.50 9.68 -10.05
N ILE A 99 5.26 9.40 -10.44
CA ILE A 99 4.30 8.63 -9.65
C ILE A 99 4.04 7.35 -10.46
N LEU A 100 3.85 6.23 -9.76
CA LEU A 100 3.26 5.02 -10.34
C LEU A 100 2.44 4.31 -9.27
N SER A 101 1.47 3.52 -9.72
CA SER A 101 0.80 2.58 -8.84
C SER A 101 0.92 1.16 -9.35
N ILE A 102 1.03 0.19 -8.45
CA ILE A 102 1.17 -1.23 -8.76
C ILE A 102 -0.01 -1.96 -8.13
N THR A 103 -0.68 -2.82 -8.91
CA THR A 103 -1.81 -3.57 -8.36
C THR A 103 -1.37 -4.63 -7.35
N VAL A 104 -2.21 -4.85 -6.35
CA VAL A 104 -2.15 -6.01 -5.43
C VAL A 104 -3.19 -7.09 -5.79
N ASP A 105 -4.02 -6.84 -6.81
CA ASP A 105 -5.10 -7.71 -7.26
C ASP A 105 -5.03 -7.99 -8.78
N PRO A 106 -3.94 -8.59 -9.29
CA PRO A 106 -3.73 -8.78 -10.72
C PRO A 106 -4.76 -9.70 -11.40
N TRP A 107 -5.46 -10.54 -10.64
CA TRP A 107 -6.51 -11.42 -11.17
C TRP A 107 -7.76 -10.65 -11.61
N THR A 108 -8.00 -9.48 -11.02
CA THR A 108 -9.04 -8.55 -11.49
C THR A 108 -8.45 -7.41 -12.31
N ASP A 109 -7.34 -6.85 -11.85
CA ASP A 109 -6.74 -5.61 -12.36
C ASP A 109 -5.82 -5.86 -13.56
N ASN A 110 -6.41 -6.26 -14.69
CA ASN A 110 -5.71 -6.23 -15.98
C ASN A 110 -5.63 -4.81 -16.56
N SER A 111 -4.83 -4.61 -17.61
CA SER A 111 -4.63 -3.29 -18.24
C SER A 111 -5.93 -2.55 -18.59
N SER A 112 -6.95 -3.26 -19.10
CA SER A 112 -8.22 -2.62 -19.47
C SER A 112 -9.00 -2.12 -18.24
N VAL A 113 -8.95 -2.87 -17.13
CA VAL A 113 -9.59 -2.49 -15.86
C VAL A 113 -8.86 -1.31 -15.23
N LEU A 114 -7.52 -1.33 -15.23
CA LEU A 114 -6.70 -0.22 -14.75
C LEU A 114 -6.88 1.04 -15.59
N SER A 115 -7.00 0.90 -16.92
CA SER A 115 -7.25 2.04 -17.82
C SER A 115 -8.58 2.72 -17.51
N ALA A 116 -9.63 1.93 -17.30
CA ALA A 116 -10.94 2.45 -16.90
C ALA A 116 -10.90 3.10 -15.51
N TYR A 117 -10.14 2.54 -14.57
CA TYR A 117 -9.94 3.11 -13.23
C TYR A 117 -9.27 4.49 -13.29
N ALA A 118 -8.20 4.60 -14.08
CA ALA A 118 -7.45 5.82 -14.31
C ALA A 118 -8.32 6.89 -15.00
N GLU A 119 -8.99 6.55 -16.10
CA GLU A 119 -9.86 7.47 -16.85
C GLU A 119 -11.01 8.00 -15.98
N GLN A 120 -11.65 7.13 -15.20
CA GLN A 120 -12.75 7.52 -14.30
C GLN A 120 -12.32 8.54 -13.26
N ARG A 121 -11.05 8.49 -12.81
CA ARG A 121 -10.50 9.32 -11.74
C ARG A 121 -9.66 10.48 -12.26
N GLY A 122 -9.36 10.53 -13.55
CA GLY A 122 -8.51 11.57 -14.15
C GLY A 122 -7.02 11.41 -13.83
N LEU A 123 -6.58 10.19 -13.51
CA LEU A 123 -5.18 9.91 -13.16
C LEU A 123 -4.35 9.73 -14.42
N ASP A 124 -3.15 10.32 -14.45
CA ASP A 124 -2.29 10.36 -15.64
C ASP A 124 -0.94 9.63 -15.48
N TRP A 125 -0.70 9.02 -14.32
CA TRP A 125 0.47 8.19 -14.09
C TRP A 125 0.24 6.73 -14.49
N PRO A 126 1.33 5.95 -14.72
CA PRO A 126 1.22 4.54 -15.04
C PRO A 126 0.60 3.71 -13.91
N HIS A 127 -0.37 2.87 -14.27
CA HIS A 127 -0.97 1.86 -13.41
C HIS A 127 -0.53 0.48 -13.86
N LEU A 128 0.26 -0.21 -13.03
CA LEU A 128 1.00 -1.40 -13.42
C LEU A 128 0.36 -2.69 -12.90
N THR A 129 0.42 -3.74 -13.72
CA THR A 129 -0.02 -5.10 -13.39
C THR A 129 0.87 -6.16 -14.06
N ALA A 130 0.61 -7.43 -13.76
CA ALA A 130 1.31 -8.58 -14.34
C ALA A 130 0.98 -8.71 -15.83
N SER A 131 1.97 -9.20 -16.59
CA SER A 131 1.80 -9.42 -18.04
C SER A 131 0.85 -10.57 -18.36
N ASP A 132 0.72 -11.52 -17.44
CA ASP A 132 -0.19 -12.65 -17.47
C ASP A 132 -0.83 -12.80 -16.07
N SER A 133 -2.16 -12.84 -15.98
CA SER A 133 -2.85 -13.00 -14.70
C SER A 133 -2.69 -14.40 -14.11
N ASP A 134 -2.29 -15.39 -14.92
CA ASP A 134 -2.01 -16.75 -14.47
C ASP A 134 -0.56 -16.93 -13.98
N ASP A 135 0.36 -16.04 -14.38
CA ASP A 135 1.78 -16.01 -13.97
C ASP A 135 2.14 -14.62 -13.42
N ILE A 136 1.99 -14.49 -12.11
CA ILE A 136 2.21 -13.23 -11.38
C ILE A 136 3.60 -13.17 -10.73
N SER A 137 4.54 -14.04 -11.12
CA SER A 137 5.87 -14.12 -10.51
C SER A 137 6.62 -12.78 -10.53
N ASP A 138 6.50 -12.01 -11.61
CA ASP A 138 7.07 -10.66 -11.71
C ASP A 138 6.51 -9.72 -10.62
N LEU A 139 5.22 -9.82 -10.29
CA LEU A 139 4.61 -9.03 -9.21
C LEU A 139 5.01 -9.53 -7.83
N GLU A 140 5.15 -10.85 -7.63
CA GLU A 140 5.61 -11.42 -6.36
C GLU A 140 7.00 -10.93 -5.98
N GLU A 141 7.91 -10.82 -6.95
CA GLU A 141 9.25 -10.26 -6.74
C GLU A 141 9.18 -8.77 -6.35
N VAL A 142 8.33 -7.99 -7.02
CA VAL A 142 8.09 -6.58 -6.68
C VAL A 142 7.52 -6.44 -5.26
N TRP A 143 6.44 -7.16 -4.95
CA TRP A 143 5.84 -7.10 -3.61
C TRP A 143 6.83 -7.52 -2.53
N SER A 144 7.64 -8.55 -2.76
CA SER A 144 8.69 -8.95 -1.83
C SER A 144 9.76 -7.88 -1.64
N ASN A 145 10.15 -7.15 -2.70
CA ASN A 145 11.16 -6.10 -2.59
C ASN A 145 10.65 -4.87 -1.82
N PHE A 146 9.36 -4.57 -1.92
CA PHE A 146 8.70 -3.47 -1.21
C PHE A 146 8.03 -3.89 0.13
N ASP A 147 8.23 -5.13 0.58
CA ASP A 147 7.60 -5.70 1.79
C ASP A 147 6.06 -5.59 1.82
N VAL A 148 5.44 -5.70 0.65
CA VAL A 148 3.98 -5.73 0.48
C VAL A 148 3.51 -7.15 0.75
N GLY A 149 3.06 -7.40 1.98
CA GLY A 149 2.48 -8.67 2.36
C GLY A 149 1.09 -8.83 1.73
N LEU A 150 0.84 -9.95 1.06
CA LEU A 150 -0.51 -10.35 0.64
C LEU A 150 -1.00 -11.48 1.52
N ALA A 151 -2.13 -11.26 2.18
CA ALA A 151 -2.92 -12.36 2.75
C ALA A 151 -3.99 -12.75 1.73
N THR A 152 -3.66 -13.69 0.84
CA THR A 152 -4.67 -14.36 0.02
C THR A 152 -5.31 -15.47 0.85
N TYR A 153 -6.57 -15.30 1.26
CA TYR A 153 -7.33 -16.36 1.91
C TYR A 153 -7.71 -17.42 0.87
N ALA A 154 -6.89 -18.47 0.75
CA ALA A 154 -7.16 -19.63 -0.11
C ALA A 154 -7.47 -20.90 0.72
N THR A 155 -7.64 -20.77 2.03
CA THR A 155 -8.09 -21.87 2.88
C THR A 155 -9.59 -22.01 2.73
N ASP A 156 -10.06 -23.25 2.62
CA ASP A 156 -11.46 -23.67 2.55
C ASP A 156 -11.54 -24.87 3.51
N GLU A 157 -11.80 -24.57 4.79
CA GLU A 157 -11.67 -25.52 5.91
C GLU A 157 -12.72 -26.63 5.85
N ASP A 158 -13.94 -26.32 5.42
CA ASP A 158 -15.05 -27.27 5.30
C ASP A 158 -15.20 -27.87 3.89
N SER A 159 -14.41 -27.38 2.92
CA SER A 159 -14.32 -27.90 1.55
C SER A 159 -15.64 -27.81 0.79
N ASP A 160 -16.44 -26.78 1.07
CA ASP A 160 -17.71 -26.52 0.40
C ASP A 160 -17.56 -25.82 -0.97
N GLY A 161 -16.35 -25.35 -1.28
CA GLY A 161 -15.99 -24.68 -2.52
C GLY A 161 -15.92 -23.15 -2.42
N VAL A 162 -16.09 -22.57 -1.23
CA VAL A 162 -15.95 -21.15 -0.91
C VAL A 162 -14.83 -20.99 0.12
N ALA A 163 -13.83 -20.15 -0.17
CA ALA A 163 -12.71 -19.97 0.77
C ALA A 163 -13.17 -19.31 2.07
N ASP A 164 -12.55 -19.62 3.21
CA ASP A 164 -12.87 -19.15 4.57
C ASP A 164 -12.95 -17.62 4.69
N GLY A 165 -12.20 -16.89 3.85
CA GLY A 165 -12.26 -15.43 3.79
C GLY A 165 -13.55 -14.88 3.16
N PHE A 166 -14.31 -15.74 2.48
CA PHE A 166 -15.56 -15.47 1.74
C PHE A 166 -16.74 -16.30 2.25
N ASP A 167 -16.46 -17.32 3.07
CA ASP A 167 -17.44 -18.21 3.63
C ASP A 167 -18.08 -17.60 4.89
N THR A 168 -19.37 -17.31 4.79
CA THR A 168 -20.19 -16.82 5.91
C THR A 168 -20.66 -17.98 6.80
N CYS A 169 -20.61 -19.20 6.28
CA CYS A 169 -21.14 -20.43 6.82
C CYS A 169 -20.04 -21.49 6.97
N SER A 170 -19.05 -21.19 7.82
CA SER A 170 -17.79 -21.93 8.09
C SER A 170 -17.87 -23.40 8.56
N ASP A 171 -19.04 -24.04 8.49
CA ASP A 171 -19.27 -25.42 8.91
C ASP A 171 -20.33 -26.09 7.98
N THR A 172 -20.30 -25.78 6.69
CA THR A 172 -21.24 -26.34 5.73
C THR A 172 -20.99 -27.84 5.53
N PRO A 173 -22.05 -28.69 5.53
CA PRO A 173 -21.88 -30.13 5.38
C PRO A 173 -21.21 -30.52 4.05
N GLU A 174 -20.20 -31.40 4.13
CA GLU A 174 -19.47 -31.93 2.97
C GLU A 174 -20.43 -32.48 1.89
N GLY A 175 -20.33 -31.92 0.68
CA GLY A 175 -21.12 -32.31 -0.48
C GLY A 175 -22.49 -31.64 -0.61
N GLU A 176 -22.84 -30.71 0.28
CA GLU A 176 -23.97 -29.79 0.09
C GLU A 176 -23.64 -28.75 -0.98
N ALA A 177 -24.64 -28.38 -1.79
CA ALA A 177 -24.46 -27.28 -2.73
C ALA A 177 -24.67 -25.96 -1.99
N VAL A 178 -23.75 -25.00 -2.19
CA VAL A 178 -23.74 -23.71 -1.50
C VAL A 178 -24.04 -22.55 -2.42
N ASP A 179 -24.48 -21.43 -1.85
CA ASP A 179 -24.54 -20.14 -2.56
C ASP A 179 -23.17 -19.44 -2.58
N ASP A 180 -23.10 -18.26 -3.17
CA ASP A 180 -21.86 -17.50 -3.33
C ASP A 180 -21.20 -17.07 -2.00
N ASN A 181 -21.86 -17.29 -0.85
CA ASN A 181 -21.34 -16.99 0.50
C ASN A 181 -21.00 -18.26 1.31
N GLY A 182 -20.93 -19.43 0.68
CA GLY A 182 -20.66 -20.72 1.36
C GLY A 182 -21.86 -21.28 2.13
N CYS A 183 -23.04 -20.69 2.00
CA CYS A 183 -24.21 -21.16 2.76
C CYS A 183 -25.00 -22.22 2.00
N GLY A 184 -25.21 -23.38 2.64
CA GLY A 184 -25.94 -24.52 2.11
C GLY A 184 -27.36 -24.19 1.61
N LEU A 185 -27.66 -24.53 0.36
CA LEU A 185 -28.93 -24.23 -0.32
C LEU A 185 -30.13 -24.96 0.29
N GLU A 186 -29.93 -26.08 0.98
CA GLU A 186 -30.99 -26.86 1.64
C GLU A 186 -31.11 -26.55 3.14
N THR A 187 -30.02 -26.13 3.77
CA THR A 187 -29.92 -25.90 5.22
C THR A 187 -30.18 -24.46 5.66
N GLN A 188 -30.42 -23.50 4.75
CA GLN A 188 -30.74 -22.10 5.08
C GLN A 188 -31.87 -22.01 6.11
N GLN A 189 -31.50 -21.89 7.40
CA GLN A 189 -32.44 -21.73 8.49
C GLN A 189 -33.08 -20.35 8.39
N SER A 190 -34.40 -20.37 8.39
CA SER A 190 -35.25 -19.22 8.62
C SER A 190 -35.01 -18.64 10.02
N GLU A 191 -34.45 -17.43 10.10
CA GLU A 191 -34.95 -16.30 10.91
C GLU A 191 -33.99 -15.10 10.84
N GLY A 192 -34.49 -13.97 10.34
CA GLY A 192 -33.90 -12.65 10.60
C GLY A 192 -33.39 -11.91 9.36
N ASP A 193 -34.30 -11.23 8.65
CA ASP A 193 -33.97 -10.19 7.68
C ASP A 193 -33.03 -9.14 8.30
N VAL A 194 -31.76 -9.15 7.90
CA VAL A 194 -30.93 -7.94 7.84
C VAL A 194 -30.31 -7.88 6.45
N LYS A 195 -31.00 -7.21 5.52
CA LYS A 195 -30.38 -6.76 4.27
C LYS A 195 -29.43 -5.60 4.57
N ILE A 196 -28.15 -5.90 4.76
CA ILE A 196 -27.07 -4.96 4.45
C ILE A 196 -26.65 -5.30 3.03
N MET A 197 -26.74 -4.33 2.11
CA MET A 197 -26.23 -4.51 0.75
C MET A 197 -24.71 -4.55 0.82
N HIS A 198 -24.13 -5.75 0.90
CA HIS A 198 -22.71 -5.95 0.65
C HIS A 198 -22.47 -6.04 -0.87
N HIS A 199 -21.47 -5.28 -1.32
CA HIS A 199 -20.99 -5.27 -2.69
C HIS A 199 -20.53 -6.69 -3.07
N PRO A 200 -20.82 -7.18 -4.28
CA PRO A 200 -20.39 -8.51 -4.69
C PRO A 200 -18.88 -8.47 -4.92
N LEU A 201 -18.10 -8.87 -3.92
CA LEU A 201 -16.66 -9.06 -4.03
C LEU A 201 -16.38 -10.53 -3.77
N THR A 202 -16.14 -11.27 -4.86
CA THR A 202 -15.85 -12.71 -4.87
C THR A 202 -14.50 -13.07 -4.25
N TYR A 203 -13.72 -12.08 -3.77
CA TYR A 203 -12.62 -12.26 -2.83
C TYR A 203 -12.13 -10.92 -2.23
N TRP A 204 -11.45 -10.99 -1.08
CA TRP A 204 -10.82 -9.89 -0.33
C TRP A 204 -9.29 -10.06 -0.40
N VAL A 205 -8.60 -9.00 -0.78
CA VAL A 205 -7.15 -8.89 -0.70
C VAL A 205 -6.84 -8.00 0.51
N ASP A 206 -6.26 -8.59 1.56
CA ASP A 206 -5.69 -7.82 2.68
C ASP A 206 -4.19 -7.70 2.46
N HIS A 207 -3.67 -6.49 2.54
CA HIS A 207 -2.27 -6.21 2.27
C HIS A 207 -1.72 -5.10 3.14
N THR A 208 -0.40 -5.09 3.34
CA THR A 208 0.27 -3.92 3.92
C THR A 208 0.10 -2.76 2.94
N THR A 209 -0.81 -1.84 3.27
CA THR A 209 -1.18 -0.64 2.49
C THR A 209 -0.25 0.51 2.86
N GLY A 210 0.55 0.99 1.92
CA GLY A 210 1.39 2.16 2.10
C GLY A 210 2.01 2.66 0.81
N THR A 211 2.46 3.91 0.83
CA THR A 211 3.14 4.57 -0.28
C THR A 211 4.60 4.76 0.05
N ILE A 212 5.47 4.40 -0.89
CA ILE A 212 6.92 4.43 -0.69
C ILE A 212 7.52 5.48 -1.62
N ILE A 213 8.39 6.34 -1.07
CA ILE A 213 9.17 7.30 -1.85
C ILE A 213 10.57 6.74 -2.05
N VAL A 214 10.95 6.62 -3.31
CA VAL A 214 12.23 6.10 -3.79
C VAL A 214 13.09 7.27 -4.27
N ASP A 215 14.36 7.32 -3.91
CA ASP A 215 15.28 8.37 -4.32
C ASP A 215 15.85 8.17 -5.73
N LYS A 216 16.63 9.18 -6.16
CA LYS A 216 17.31 9.21 -7.45
C LYS A 216 18.36 8.10 -7.65
N GLN A 217 18.70 7.36 -6.60
CA GLN A 217 19.62 6.21 -6.64
C GLN A 217 18.88 4.87 -6.53
N MET A 218 17.56 4.86 -6.74
CA MET A 218 16.72 3.66 -6.71
C MET A 218 16.73 2.99 -5.32
N ARG A 219 16.69 3.81 -4.26
CA ARG A 219 16.57 3.34 -2.88
C ARG A 219 15.23 3.74 -2.30
N GLN A 220 14.52 2.83 -1.65
CA GLN A 220 13.38 3.15 -0.80
C GLN A 220 13.87 3.97 0.40
N ARG A 221 13.26 5.12 0.65
CA ARG A 221 13.70 6.09 1.66
C ARG A 221 12.66 6.44 2.70
N VAL A 222 11.41 6.57 2.26
CA VAL A 222 10.31 7.02 3.12
C VAL A 222 9.12 6.14 2.89
N TRP A 223 8.50 5.66 3.96
CA TRP A 223 7.23 4.96 3.92
C TRP A 223 6.14 5.85 4.52
N TRP A 224 5.00 5.89 3.85
CA TRP A 224 3.80 6.60 4.29
C TRP A 224 2.65 5.61 4.41
N GLY A 225 2.11 5.48 5.62
CA GLY A 225 0.92 4.67 5.86
C GLY A 225 -0.31 5.30 5.21
N ASP A 226 -1.17 4.47 4.63
CA ASP A 226 -2.30 4.96 3.84
C ASP A 226 -3.35 5.74 4.67
N THR A 227 -3.38 5.57 5.99
CA THR A 227 -4.23 6.35 6.91
C THR A 227 -3.59 7.64 7.44
N ASP A 228 -2.28 7.80 7.29
CA ASP A 228 -1.51 8.90 7.90
C ASP A 228 -1.21 10.04 6.91
N TRP A 229 -1.85 10.00 5.74
CA TRP A 229 -1.63 10.93 4.64
C TRP A 229 -1.88 12.39 5.01
N ASN A 230 -0.80 13.17 5.00
CA ASN A 230 -0.83 14.62 4.88
C ASN A 230 -0.08 15.03 3.61
N THR A 231 -0.82 15.47 2.59
CA THR A 231 -0.25 15.77 1.26
C THR A 231 0.83 16.85 1.30
N GLU A 232 0.74 17.83 2.20
CA GLU A 232 1.77 18.86 2.35
C GLU A 232 3.07 18.26 2.89
N MET A 233 2.99 17.35 3.85
CA MET A 233 4.17 16.68 4.43
C MET A 233 4.82 15.69 3.46
N VAL A 234 4.00 14.94 2.70
CA VAL A 234 4.51 14.08 1.63
C VAL A 234 5.25 14.89 0.57
N LEU A 235 4.71 16.07 0.19
CA LEU A 235 5.40 16.98 -0.73
C LEU A 235 6.74 17.46 -0.17
N GLU A 236 6.82 17.81 1.11
CA GLU A 236 8.08 18.21 1.75
C GLU A 236 9.12 17.07 1.70
N ASP A 237 8.73 15.83 1.99
CA ASP A 237 9.63 14.67 1.88
C ASP A 237 10.14 14.46 0.44
N ILE A 238 9.25 14.62 -0.56
CA ILE A 238 9.66 14.60 -1.98
C ILE A 238 10.67 15.71 -2.28
N TYR A 239 10.44 16.93 -1.78
CA TYR A 239 11.37 18.04 -1.99
C TYR A 239 12.72 17.83 -1.30
N MET A 240 12.74 17.24 -0.10
CA MET A 240 13.98 16.88 0.57
C MET A 240 14.81 15.90 -0.28
N LEU A 241 14.19 14.85 -0.84
CA LEU A 241 14.88 13.90 -1.72
C LEU A 241 15.31 14.49 -3.07
N LEU A 242 14.60 15.52 -3.56
CA LEU A 242 15.03 16.25 -4.75
C LEU A 242 16.31 17.06 -4.50
N GLU A 243 16.50 17.57 -3.28
CA GLU A 243 17.66 18.38 -2.89
C GLU A 243 18.94 17.58 -2.60
N GLU A 244 18.84 16.26 -2.33
CA GLU A 244 19.98 15.35 -2.11
C GLU A 244 20.83 15.06 -3.36
#